data_AF-A0A1N6WS38-F1
#
_entry.id   AF-A0A1N6WS38-F1
#
_cell.length_a   1.000
_cell.length_b   1.000
_cell.length_c   1.000
_cell.angle_alpha   90.00
_cell.angle_beta   90.00
_cell.angle_gamma   90.00
#
_symmetry.space_group_name_H-M   'P 1'
#
loop_
_entity.id
_entity.type
_entity.pdbx_description
1 polymer ?
#
loop_
_entity_poly.entity_id
_entity_poly.type
_entity_poly.pdbx_seq_one_letter_code
_entity_poly.pdbx_strand_id
1 'polypeptide(L)' 'MSASARKKAAFALVAGFVVVFPIAFFVFEYDFVQSLWAAIGPAVGSAIGIYIANRFIVND' A
#
# COMPACT_ATOMS: atom_id res chain seq x y z
N MET A 1 3.45 -18.26 -7.80
CA MET A 1 3.66 -16.80 -7.64
C MET A 1 5.03 -16.44 -8.19
N SER A 2 5.09 -15.68 -9.27
CA SER A 2 6.38 -15.20 -9.78
C SER A 2 7.02 -14.23 -8.77
N ALA A 3 8.35 -14.23 -8.69
CA ALA A 3 9.09 -13.30 -7.84
C ALA A 3 8.76 -11.82 -8.18
N SER A 4 8.34 -11.55 -9.41
CA SER A 4 7.92 -10.23 -9.89
C SER A 4 6.63 -9.74 -9.21
N ALA A 5 5.63 -10.60 -9.06
CA ALA A 5 4.35 -10.23 -8.42
C ALA A 5 4.53 -9.83 -6.95
N ARG A 6 5.39 -10.55 -6.21
CA ARG A 6 5.73 -10.21 -4.81
C ARG A 6 6.44 -8.87 -4.71
N LYS A 7 7.40 -8.60 -5.60
CA LYS A 7 8.11 -7.32 -5.65
C LYS A 7 7.16 -6.14 -5.95
N LYS A 8 6.22 -6.32 -6.88
CA LYS A 8 5.20 -5.30 -7.20
C LYS A 8 4.27 -5.02 -6.03
N ALA A 9 3.79 -6.05 -5.33
CA ALA A 9 2.93 -5.88 -4.16
C ALA A 9 3.66 -5.19 -3.00
N ALA A 10 4.92 -5.56 -2.74
CA ALA A 10 5.75 -4.91 -1.72
C ALA A 10 6.04 -3.44 -2.07
N PHE A 11 6.34 -3.14 -3.33
CA PHE A 11 6.56 -1.77 -3.78
C PHE A 11 5.29 -0.91 -3.61
N ALA A 12 4.12 -1.43 -3.98
CA ALA A 12 2.87 -0.69 -3.83
C ALA A 12 2.50 -0.44 -2.36
N LEU A 13 2.80 -1.38 -1.47
CA LEU A 13 2.64 -1.18 -0.03
C LEU A 13 3.47 0.02 0.44
N VAL A 14 4.77 0.01 0.11
CA VAL A 14 5.70 1.08 0.52
C VAL A 14 5.32 2.41 -0.12
N ALA A 15 5.01 2.42 -1.42
CA ALA A 15 4.61 3.62 -2.14
C ALA A 15 3.32 4.23 -1.55
N GLY A 16 2.31 3.40 -1.28
CA GLY A 16 1.06 3.86 -0.66
C GLY A 16 1.31 4.48 0.72
N PHE A 17 2.15 3.85 1.53
CA PHE A 17 2.50 4.38 2.86
C PHE A 17 3.26 5.71 2.76
N VAL A 18 4.30 5.77 1.92
CA VAL A 18 5.17 6.95 1.76
C VAL A 18 4.42 8.15 1.18
N VAL A 19 3.35 7.94 0.42
CA VAL A 19 2.51 9.03 -0.11
C VAL A 19 1.47 9.47 0.93
N VAL A 20 0.74 8.52 1.52
CA VAL A 20 -0.40 8.87 2.40
C VAL A 20 0.06 9.40 3.75
N PHE A 21 1.15 8.86 4.32
CA PHE A 21 1.62 9.27 5.65
C PHE A 21 2.03 10.75 5.71
N PRO A 22 2.87 11.29 4.79
CA PRO A 22 3.23 12.72 4.82
C PRO A 22 2.02 13.62 4.57
N ILE A 23 1.05 13.19 3.75
CA ILE A 23 -0.17 13.97 3.53
C ILE A 23 -0.99 14.02 4.82
N ALA A 24 -1.19 12.88 5.49
CA ALA A 24 -1.88 12.83 6.79
C ALA A 24 -1.18 13.71 7.84
N PHE A 25 0.15 13.65 7.89
CA PHE A 25 0.93 14.35 8.91
C PHE A 25 1.07 15.86 8.65
N PHE A 26 1.38 16.27 7.42
CA PHE A 26 1.68 17.68 7.10
C PHE A 26 0.49 18.46 6.56
N VAL A 27 -0.46 17.81 5.89
CA VAL A 27 -1.61 18.48 5.26
C VAL A 27 -2.85 18.43 6.17
N PHE A 28 -3.12 17.26 6.75
CA PHE A 28 -4.25 17.09 7.66
C PHE A 28 -3.89 17.29 9.14
N GLU A 29 -2.61 17.55 9.43
CA GLU A 29 -2.09 17.83 10.78
C GLU A 29 -2.47 16.75 11.81
N TYR A 30 -2.61 15.51 11.35
CA TYR A 30 -2.88 14.38 12.22
C TYR A 30 -1.69 14.13 13.14
N ASP A 31 -1.97 13.66 14.36
CA ASP A 31 -0.91 13.18 15.22
C ASP A 31 -0.20 11.97 14.59
N PHE A 32 0.94 11.57 15.15
CA PHE A 32 1.74 10.48 14.61
C PHE A 32 0.94 9.16 14.49
N VAL A 33 0.11 8.85 15.48
CA VAL A 33 -0.66 7.61 15.55
C VAL A 33 -1.80 7.64 14.53
N GLN A 34 -2.51 8.75 14.43
CA GLN A 34 -3.55 8.97 13.43
C GLN A 34 -2.99 8.90 12.01
N SER A 35 -1.84 9.53 11.75
CA SER A 35 -1.15 9.48 10.46
C SER A 35 -0.73 8.07 10.08
N LEU A 36 -0.25 7.30 11.06
CA LEU A 36 0.11 5.90 10.88
C LEU A 36 -1.10 5.06 10.45
N TRP A 37 -2.22 5.18 11.16
CA TRP A 37 -3.45 4.45 10.84
C TRP A 37 -4.04 4.86 9.49
N ALA A 38 -4.03 6.16 9.17
CA ALA A 38 -4.50 6.68 7.89
C ALA A 38 -3.68 6.13 6.71
N ALA A 39 -2.38 5.90 6.89
CA ALA A 39 -1.49 5.40 5.83
C ALA A 39 -1.50 3.86 5.69
N ILE A 40 -1.68 3.12 6.78
CA ILE A 40 -1.69 1.65 6.76
C ILE A 40 -2.83 1.11 5.90
N GLY A 41 -4.04 1.65 6.03
CA GLY A 41 -5.23 1.17 5.31
C GLY A 41 -5.01 1.14 3.79
N PRO A 42 -4.71 2.29 3.15
CA PRO A 42 -4.41 2.35 1.72
C PRO A 42 -3.21 1.50 1.31
N ALA A 43 -2.12 1.49 2.10
CA ALA A 43 -0.92 0.72 1.80
C ALA A 43 -1.20 -0.79 1.75
N VAL A 44 -1.90 -1.32 2.76
CA VAL A 44 -2.28 -2.73 2.84
C VAL A 44 -3.31 -3.08 1.76
N GLY A 45 -4.32 -2.24 1.57
CA GLY A 45 -5.34 -2.43 0.54
C GLY A 45 -4.74 -2.53 -0.87
N SER A 46 -3.77 -1.68 -1.18
CA SER A 46 -3.04 -1.70 -2.46
C SER A 46 -2.26 -3.00 -2.66
N ALA A 47 -1.56 -3.46 -1.62
CA ALA A 47 -0.78 -4.69 -1.66
C ALA A 47 -1.67 -5.93 -1.84
N ILE A 48 -2.80 -5.99 -1.13
CA ILE A 48 -3.80 -7.06 -1.26
C ILE A 48 -4.43 -7.03 -2.64
N GLY A 49 -4.81 -5.85 -3.14
CA GLY A 49 -5.37 -5.70 -4.49
C GLY A 49 -4.43 -6.25 -5.57
N ILE A 50 -3.14 -5.93 -5.48
CA ILE A 50 -2.12 -6.47 -6.41
C ILE A 50 -1.91 -7.97 -6.23
N TYR A 51 -1.97 -8.47 -4.99
CA TYR A 51 -1.88 -9.91 -4.71
C TYR A 51 -3.04 -10.67 -5.38
N ILE A 52 -4.26 -10.18 -5.20
CA ILE A 52 -5.48 -10.74 -5.79
C ILE A 52 -5.41 -10.63 -7.32
N ALA A 53 -5.11 -9.45 -7.86
CA ALA A 53 -5.01 -9.23 -9.31
C ALA A 53 -3.99 -10.18 -9.95
N ASN A 54 -2.82 -10.38 -9.35
CA ASN A 54 -1.83 -11.32 -9.86
C ASN A 54 -2.27 -12.80 -9.74
N ARG A 55 -3.17 -13.13 -8.84
CA ARG A 55 -3.72 -14.49 -8.74
C ARG A 55 -4.66 -14.82 -9.90
N PHE A 56 -5.48 -13.85 -10.31
CA PHE A 56 -6.52 -14.06 -11.32
C PHE A 56 -6.12 -13.66 -12.75
N ILE A 57 -5.26 -12.66 -12.92
CA ILE A 57 -4.93 -12.10 -14.26
C ILE A 57 -3.69 -12.78 -14.89
N VAL A 58 -2.76 -13.28 -14.08
CA VAL A 58 -1.45 -13.79 -14.56
C VAL A 58 -1.40 -15.32 -14.59
N ASN A 59 -2.42 -16.01 -14.09
CA ASN A 59 -2.53 -17.49 -14.16
C ASN A 59 -3.61 -17.97 -15.14
N ASP A 60 -4.08 -17.10 -16.04
CA ASP A 60 -4.77 -17.48 -17.29
C ASP A 60 -3.81 -17.32 -18.47
#